data_AF-A0A8K0NH73-F1
#
_entry.id   AF-A0A8K0NH73-F1
#
_cell.length_a   1.000
_cell.length_b   1.000
_cell.length_c   1.000
_cell.angle_alpha   90.00
_cell.angle_beta   90.00
_cell.angle_gamma   90.00
#
_symmetry.space_group_name_H-M   'P 1'
#
loop_
_entity.id
_entity.type
_entity.pdbx_description
1 polymer ?
#
loop_
_entity_poly.entity_id
_entity_poly.type
_entity_poly.pdbx_seq_one_letter_code
_entity_poly.pdbx_strand_id
1 'polypeptide(L)'
;MSLWTGLATAAAGALALGPVQVALGLSGPTGLLATTALSFTAPAFSSFLLLKVSGVPLTEARHDERFKDNKAYQAWKRDTPKVIPKLW
;
A
#
# COMPACT_ATOMS: atom_id res chain seq x y z
N MET A 1 0.49 5.90 3.49
CA MET A 1 1.32 4.83 2.88
C MET A 1 2.82 5.11 2.96
N SER A 2 3.26 6.38 2.91
CA SER A 2 4.67 6.80 2.94
C SER A 2 5.55 6.19 4.05
N LEU A 3 5.01 5.98 5.25
CA LEU A 3 5.78 5.40 6.37
C LEU A 3 6.21 3.94 6.10
N TRP A 4 5.29 3.10 5.64
CA TRP A 4 5.55 1.68 5.37
C TRP A 4 6.43 1.49 4.14
N THR A 5 6.28 2.35 3.13
CA THR A 5 7.18 2.37 1.97
C THR A 5 8.58 2.79 2.38
N GLY A 6 8.71 3.82 3.22
CA GLY A 6 10.01 4.25 3.76
C GLY A 6 10.68 3.18 4.63
N LEU A 7 9.91 2.45 5.44
CA LEU A 7 10.42 1.33 6.23
C LEU A 7 10.89 0.18 5.35
N ALA A 8 10.16 -0.15 4.29
CA ALA A 8 10.56 -1.19 3.33
C ALA A 8 11.82 -0.79 2.56
N THR A 9 11.92 0.47 2.12
CA THR A 9 13.11 0.99 1.47
C THR A 9 14.33 0.98 2.41
N ALA A 10 14.15 1.37 3.67
CA ALA A 10 15.21 1.32 4.68
C ALA A 10 15.64 -0.13 5.00
N ALA A 11 14.68 -1.04 5.15
CA ALA A 11 14.93 -2.46 5.39
C ALA A 11 15.63 -3.13 4.20
N ALA A 12 15.21 -2.83 2.97
CA ALA A 12 15.87 -3.31 1.76
C ALA A 12 17.31 -2.81 1.67
N GLY A 13 17.56 -1.53 2.03
CA GLY A 13 18.92 -0.98 2.11
C GLY A 13 19.79 -1.66 3.16
N ALA A 14 19.24 -1.93 4.35
CA ALA A 14 19.95 -2.65 5.42
C ALA A 14 20.24 -4.12 5.05
N LEU A 15 19.32 -4.78 4.36
CA LEU A 15 19.47 -6.17 3.90
C LEU A 15 20.39 -6.30 2.68
N ALA A 16 20.60 -5.23 1.91
CA ALA A 16 21.54 -5.19 0.80
C ALA A 16 23.02 -5.06 1.26
N LEU A 17 23.27 -4.82 2.55
CA LEU A 17 24.62 -4.78 3.09
C LEU A 17 25.29 -6.15 2.96
N GLY A 18 26.45 -6.20 2.30
CA GLY A 18 27.27 -7.40 2.14
C GLY A 18 27.44 -8.27 3.41
N PRO A 19 27.75 -7.72 4.60
CA PRO A 19 27.85 -8.53 5.81
C PRO A 19 26.54 -9.21 6.22
N VAL A 20 25.39 -8.55 5.98
CA VAL A 20 24.07 -9.09 6.28
C VAL A 20 23.71 -10.21 5.30
N GLN A 21 24.02 -10.06 4.02
CA GLN A 21 23.79 -11.09 3.01
C GLN A 21 24.63 -12.35 3.24
N VAL A 22 25.88 -12.17 3.63
CA VAL A 22 26.80 -13.27 3.98
C VAL A 22 26.31 -13.98 5.25
N ALA A 23 25.88 -13.23 6.28
CA ALA A 23 25.30 -13.82 7.50
C ALA A 23 24.00 -14.60 7.24
N LEU A 24 23.20 -14.17 6.26
CA LEU A 24 21.97 -14.85 5.84
C LEU A 24 22.22 -16.05 4.91
N GLY A 25 23.47 -16.33 4.52
CA GLY A 25 23.80 -17.38 3.55
C GLY A 25 23.24 -17.13 2.15
N LEU A 26 22.81 -15.89 1.88
CA LEU A 26 22.12 -15.44 0.67
C LEU A 26 23.02 -14.46 -0.10
N SER A 27 24.30 -14.81 -0.22
CA SER A 27 25.28 -13.99 -0.95
C SER A 27 25.05 -14.12 -2.47
N GLY A 28 24.80 -12.99 -3.14
CA GLY A 28 24.69 -12.90 -4.59
C GLY A 28 23.43 -12.16 -5.07
N PRO A 29 23.31 -11.93 -6.39
CA PRO A 29 22.22 -11.12 -6.97
C PRO A 29 20.83 -11.67 -6.61
N THR A 30 20.69 -12.99 -6.59
CA THR A 30 19.44 -13.68 -6.26
C THR A 30 19.03 -13.51 -4.80
N GLY A 31 20.00 -13.47 -3.86
CA GLY A 31 19.73 -13.25 -2.45
C GLY A 31 19.31 -11.81 -2.13
N LEU A 32 19.86 -10.84 -2.87
CA LEU A 32 19.46 -9.43 -2.84
C LEU A 32 18.01 -9.26 -3.33
N LEU A 33 17.64 -9.93 -4.41
CA LEU A 33 16.26 -9.93 -4.92
C LEU A 33 15.29 -10.60 -3.92
N ALA A 34 15.66 -11.74 -3.34
CA ALA A 34 14.81 -12.46 -2.39
C ALA A 34 14.56 -11.66 -1.10
N THR A 35 15.63 -11.08 -0.51
CA THR A 35 15.52 -10.28 0.71
C THR A 35 14.75 -8.97 0.48
N THR A 36 14.95 -8.33 -0.68
CA THR A 36 14.16 -7.16 -1.07
C THR A 36 12.69 -7.52 -1.25
N ALA A 37 12.37 -8.59 -1.99
CA ALA A 37 10.99 -9.04 -2.17
C ALA A 37 10.30 -9.33 -0.83
N LEU A 38 11.00 -9.97 0.11
CA LEU A 38 10.48 -10.23 1.45
C LEU A 38 10.13 -8.95 2.22
N SER A 39 10.98 -7.93 2.12
CA SER A 39 10.79 -6.66 2.84
C SER A 39 9.55 -5.88 2.37
N PHE A 40 9.14 -6.07 1.13
CA PHE A 40 7.94 -5.43 0.56
C PHE A 40 6.65 -6.23 0.81
N THR A 41 6.73 -7.49 1.24
CA THR A 41 5.56 -8.33 1.50
C THR A 41 4.62 -7.70 2.53
N ALA A 42 5.15 -7.18 3.64
CA ALA A 42 4.34 -6.55 4.68
C ALA A 42 3.62 -5.27 4.21
N PRO A 43 4.31 -4.27 3.62
CA PRO A 43 3.65 -3.10 3.03
C PRO A 43 2.63 -3.45 1.94
N ALA A 44 2.94 -4.41 1.07
CA ALA A 44 2.05 -4.84 -0.01
C ALA A 44 0.77 -5.48 0.54
N PHE A 45 0.91 -6.35 1.55
CA PHE A 45 -0.22 -6.97 2.22
C PHE A 45 -1.08 -5.95 2.97
N SER A 46 -0.46 -5.03 3.73
CA SER A 46 -1.20 -3.94 4.39
C SER A 46 -1.89 -3.02 3.38
N SER A 47 -1.27 -2.74 2.24
CA SER A 47 -1.88 -1.95 1.16
C SER A 47 -3.07 -2.66 0.53
N PHE A 48 -2.94 -3.97 0.30
CA PHE A 48 -4.05 -4.80 -0.17
C PHE A 48 -5.21 -4.80 0.82
N LEU A 49 -4.94 -5.03 2.11
CA LEU A 49 -5.97 -4.95 3.14
C LEU A 49 -6.62 -3.56 3.13
N LEU A 50 -5.85 -2.47 3.09
CA LEU A 50 -6.42 -1.12 3.10
C LEU A 50 -7.29 -0.83 1.87
N LEU A 51 -6.87 -1.24 0.68
CA LEU A 51 -7.55 -0.88 -0.57
C LEU A 51 -8.72 -1.81 -0.91
N LYS A 52 -8.65 -3.08 -0.50
CA LYS A 52 -9.64 -4.10 -0.87
C LYS A 52 -10.53 -4.56 0.28
N VAL A 53 -10.02 -4.52 1.52
CA VAL A 53 -10.69 -5.13 2.67
C VAL A 53 -11.04 -4.11 3.77
N SER A 54 -10.29 -3.02 3.90
CA SER A 54 -10.56 -2.00 4.89
C SER A 54 -11.79 -1.22 4.49
N GLY A 55 -12.45 -0.64 5.47
CA GLY A 55 -13.79 -0.11 5.35
C GLY A 55 -14.03 0.96 4.28
N VAL A 56 -13.07 1.41 3.47
CA VAL A 56 -13.31 2.41 2.42
C VAL A 56 -14.39 1.94 1.40
N PRO A 57 -14.29 0.77 0.73
CA PRO A 57 -15.33 0.31 -0.19
C PRO A 57 -16.64 -0.02 0.54
N LEU A 58 -16.55 -0.57 1.76
CA LEU A 58 -17.72 -0.96 2.57
C LEU A 58 -18.51 0.24 3.09
N THR A 59 -17.81 1.33 3.47
CA THR A 59 -18.43 2.55 3.98
C THR A 59 -19.04 3.36 2.83
N GLU A 60 -18.41 3.34 1.65
CA GLU A 60 -19.00 3.91 0.42
C GLU A 60 -20.26 3.16 -0.01
N ALA A 61 -20.29 1.83 0.04
CA ALA A 61 -21.49 1.06 -0.29
C ALA A 61 -22.67 1.40 0.64
N ARG A 62 -22.41 1.52 1.96
CA ARG A 62 -23.44 1.94 2.94
C ARG A 62 -23.92 3.38 2.74
N HIS A 63 -23.03 4.31 2.36
CA HIS A 63 -23.43 5.70 2.12
C HIS A 63 -24.17 5.85 0.78
N ASP A 64 -23.83 5.05 -0.23
CA ASP A 64 -24.57 4.99 -1.50
C ASP A 64 -25.97 4.43 -1.33
N GLU A 65 -26.17 3.42 -0.47
CA GLU A 65 -27.52 2.93 -0.15
C GLU A 65 -28.34 3.99 0.59
N ARG A 66 -27.73 4.73 1.51
CA ARG A 66 -28.42 5.72 2.35
C ARG A 66 -28.72 7.04 1.64
N PHE A 67 -27.88 7.46 0.70
CA PHE A 67 -27.98 8.77 0.01
C PHE A 67 -28.19 8.64 -1.50
N LYS A 68 -28.71 7.50 -1.96
CA LYS A 68 -28.89 7.16 -3.38
C LYS A 68 -29.63 8.24 -4.17
N ASP A 69 -30.69 8.82 -3.60
CA ASP A 69 -31.52 9.86 -4.23
C ASP A 69 -31.06 11.31 -3.96
N ASN A 70 -29.97 11.50 -3.21
CA ASN A 70 -29.47 12.83 -2.90
C ASN A 70 -28.54 13.35 -4.00
N LYS A 71 -29.05 14.28 -4.82
CA LYS A 71 -28.29 14.93 -5.90
C LYS A 71 -27.02 15.64 -5.43
N ALA A 72 -27.01 16.21 -4.22
CA ALA A 72 -25.83 16.87 -3.67
C ALA A 72 -24.73 15.87 -3.29
N TYR A 73 -25.12 14.69 -2.78
CA TYR A 73 -24.19 13.61 -2.48
C TYR A 73 -23.56 13.02 -3.76
N GLN A 74 -24.35 12.82 -4.81
CA GLN A 74 -23.85 12.33 -6.11
C GLN A 74 -22.87 13.31 -6.77
N ALA A 75 -23.16 14.61 -6.70
CA ALA A 75 -22.25 15.65 -7.20
C ALA A 75 -20.94 15.67 -6.40
N TRP A 76 -21.02 15.66 -5.06
CA TRP A 76 -19.86 15.60 -4.18
C TRP A 76 -18.98 14.36 -4.43
N LYS A 77 -19.59 13.19 -4.62
CA LYS A 77 -18.87 11.92 -4.87
C LYS A 77 -18.13 11.92 -6.21
N ARG A 78 -18.69 12.59 -7.23
CA ARG A 78 -18.05 12.74 -8.54
C ARG A 78 -16.87 13.72 -8.49
N ASP A 79 -17.03 14.78 -7.72
CA ASP A 79 -16.08 15.89 -7.74
C ASP A 79 -14.91 15.64 -6.76
N THR A 80 -15.13 14.85 -5.70
CA THR A 80 -14.14 14.56 -4.65
C THR A 80 -13.26 13.33 -4.97
N PRO A 81 -11.93 13.50 -5.09
CA PRO A 81 -11.01 12.37 -5.24
C PRO A 81 -10.82 11.61 -3.92
N LYS A 82 -10.91 10.27 -3.98
CA LYS A 82 -10.97 9.40 -2.78
C LYS A 82 -9.62 8.96 -2.23
N VAL A 83 -8.68 8.59 -3.10
CA VAL A 83 -7.43 7.91 -2.70
C VAL A 83 -6.23 8.40 -3.50
N ILE A 84 -6.42 8.68 -4.78
CA ILE A 84 -5.41 9.29 -5.64
C ILE A 84 -5.82 10.76 -5.82
N PRO A 85 -4.98 11.73 -5.44
CA PRO A 85 -5.27 13.13 -5.72
C PRO A 85 -5.46 13.29 -7.23
N LYS A 86 -6.52 14.00 -7.66
CA LYS A 86 -6.63 14.45 -9.04
C LYS A 86 -5.38 15.29 -9.30
N LEU A 87 -4.45 14.75 -10.10
CA LEU A 87 -3.27 15.50 -10.51
C LEU A 87 -3.65 16.63 -11.49
N TRP A 88 -4.91 16.66 -11.97
CA TRP A 88 -5.50 17.64 -12.88
C TRP A 88 -7.02 17.54 -12.75
#